data_AF-A0AA40HS69-F1
#
_entry.id   AF-A0AA40HS69-F1
#
_cell.length_a   1.000
_cell.length_b   1.000
_cell.length_c   1.000
_cell.angle_alpha   90.00
_cell.angle_beta   90.00
_cell.angle_gamma   90.00
#
_symmetry.space_group_name_H-M   'P 1'
#
loop_
_entity.id
_entity.type
_entity.pdbx_description
1 polymer ?
#
loop_
_entity_poly.entity_id
_entity_poly.type
_entity_poly.pdbx_seq_one_letter_code
_entity_poly.pdbx_strand_id
1 'polypeptide(L)'
;MELHFKYLDATQVADKKMEGAKHDRVLRGEIPDSDSEEEFYLRRLDAGLFVLQHICYILAEICNAKVPQIRQRVHQILNMRGSSIDMVRHIIKEYAESLGDGRSPEFRESEQRRILGLLVNL
;
A
#
# COMPACT_ATOMS: atom_id res chain seq x y z
N MET A 1 9.87 9.01 5.80
CA MET A 1 10.50 7.68 5.71
C MET A 1 10.38 6.88 6.99
N GLU A 2 10.70 7.41 8.18
CA GLU A 2 10.53 6.65 9.44
C GLU A 2 9.12 6.07 9.61
N LEU A 3 8.09 6.90 9.43
CA LEU A 3 6.69 6.45 9.49
C LEU A 3 6.37 5.39 8.41
N HIS A 4 6.93 5.54 7.21
CA HIS A 4 6.73 4.54 6.14
C HIS A 4 7.18 3.15 6.61
N PHE A 5 8.38 3.02 7.17
CA PHE A 5 8.87 1.73 7.66
C PHE A 5 8.06 1.22 8.84
N LYS A 6 7.74 2.09 9.81
CA LYS A 6 6.93 1.71 10.98
C LYS A 6 5.62 1.03 10.57
N TYR A 7 4.88 1.63 9.63
CA TYR A 7 3.60 1.09 9.18
C TYR A 7 3.75 -0.02 8.15
N LEU A 8 4.80 -0.02 7.33
CA LEU A 8 5.11 -1.12 6.44
C LEU A 8 5.35 -2.41 7.23
N ASP A 9 6.18 -2.35 8.27
CA ASP A 9 6.48 -3.49 9.12
C ASP A 9 5.21 -4.00 9.84
N ALA A 10 4.39 -3.09 10.36
CA ALA A 10 3.13 -3.45 11.02
C ALA A 10 2.17 -4.18 10.07
N THR A 11 1.97 -3.66 8.86
CA THR A 11 1.10 -4.28 7.85
C THR A 11 1.68 -5.62 7.37
N GLN A 12 2.99 -5.74 7.14
CA GLN A 12 3.62 -7.00 6.75
C GLN A 12 3.50 -8.08 7.84
N VAL A 13 3.56 -7.70 9.11
CA VAL A 13 3.32 -8.64 10.22
C VAL A 13 1.87 -9.11 10.23
N ALA A 14 0.91 -8.23 9.93
CA ALA A 14 -0.50 -8.61 9.78
C ALA A 14 -0.68 -9.56 8.58
N ASP A 15 -0.08 -9.24 7.42
CA ASP A 15 -0.15 -10.06 6.21
C ASP A 15 0.38 -11.49 6.47
N LYS A 16 1.56 -11.61 7.08
CA LYS A 16 2.16 -12.93 7.40
C LYS A 16 1.31 -13.76 8.36
N LYS A 17 0.71 -13.14 9.38
CA LYS A 17 -0.18 -13.85 10.32
C LYS A 17 -1.40 -14.42 9.58
N MET A 18 -1.90 -13.68 8.62
CA MET A 18 -3.10 -14.04 7.87
C MET A 18 -2.81 -15.08 6.80
N GLU A 19 -1.65 -15.01 6.13
CA GLU A 19 -1.17 -16.09 5.25
C GLU A 19 -1.02 -17.42 6.02
N GLY A 20 -0.44 -17.38 7.23
CA GLY A 20 -0.35 -18.56 8.09
C GLY A 20 -1.72 -19.11 8.48
N ALA A 21 -2.64 -18.24 8.90
CA ALA A 21 -4.00 -18.63 9.24
C ALA A 21 -4.76 -19.23 8.04
N LYS A 22 -4.61 -18.65 6.83
CA LYS A 22 -5.18 -19.20 5.59
C LYS A 22 -4.62 -20.58 5.28
N HIS A 23 -3.30 -20.77 5.42
CA HIS A 23 -2.67 -22.07 5.20
C HIS A 23 -3.23 -23.14 6.16
N ASP A 24 -3.35 -22.81 7.45
CA ASP A 24 -3.87 -23.73 8.46
C ASP A 24 -5.35 -24.09 8.22
N ARG A 25 -6.16 -23.14 7.75
CA ARG A 25 -7.58 -23.36 7.39
C ARG A 25 -7.71 -24.31 6.21
N VAL A 26 -6.87 -24.14 5.18
CA VAL A 26 -6.80 -25.05 4.04
C VAL A 26 -6.40 -26.46 4.47
N LEU A 27 -5.42 -26.61 5.38
CA LEU A 27 -5.03 -27.90 5.94
C LEU A 27 -6.16 -28.59 6.72
N ARG A 28 -7.06 -27.81 7.32
CA ARG A 28 -8.27 -28.31 8.00
C ARG A 28 -9.44 -28.58 7.05
N GLY A 29 -9.28 -28.35 5.74
CA GLY A 29 -10.32 -28.55 4.74
C GLY A 29 -11.39 -27.45 4.70
N GLU A 30 -11.12 -26.28 5.29
CA GLU A 30 -12.00 -25.13 5.21
C GLU A 30 -11.87 -24.44 3.84
N ILE A 31 -13.01 -24.10 3.22
CA ILE A 31 -13.03 -23.39 1.94
C ILE A 31 -12.88 -21.89 2.19
N PRO A 32 -11.95 -21.18 1.52
CA PRO A 32 -11.89 -19.72 1.60
C PRO A 32 -13.20 -19.10 1.10
N ASP A 33 -13.84 -18.28 1.92
CA ASP A 33 -15.04 -17.51 1.58
C ASP A 33 -14.75 -16.00 1.53
N SER A 34 -15.73 -15.22 1.03
CA SER A 34 -15.63 -13.76 0.93
C SER A 34 -15.44 -13.08 2.29
N ASP A 35 -16.05 -13.64 3.34
CA ASP A 35 -16.01 -13.08 4.69
C ASP A 35 -14.59 -13.15 5.27
N SER A 36 -13.81 -14.15 4.85
CA SER A 36 -12.39 -14.27 5.17
C SER A 36 -11.52 -13.17 4.54
N GLU A 37 -11.92 -12.62 3.38
CA GLU A 37 -11.20 -11.52 2.72
C GLU A 37 -11.52 -10.17 3.37
N GLU A 38 -12.78 -9.97 3.79
CA GLU A 38 -13.18 -8.79 4.54
C GLU A 38 -12.50 -8.73 5.92
N GLU A 39 -12.44 -9.85 6.66
CA GLU A 39 -11.67 -9.90 7.91
C GLU A 39 -10.20 -9.55 7.66
N PHE A 40 -9.60 -10.08 6.59
CA PHE A 40 -8.21 -9.78 6.24
C PHE A 40 -7.99 -8.28 6.02
N TYR A 41 -8.89 -7.64 5.28
CA TYR A 41 -8.82 -6.21 5.05
C TYR A 41 -8.92 -5.40 6.35
N LEU A 42 -9.88 -5.73 7.23
CA LEU A 42 -10.04 -5.09 8.54
C LEU A 42 -8.76 -5.21 9.40
N ARG A 43 -8.11 -6.38 9.40
CA ARG A 43 -6.84 -6.57 10.12
C ARG A 43 -5.72 -5.69 9.58
N ARG A 44 -5.64 -5.49 8.27
CA ARG A 44 -4.67 -4.59 7.65
C ARG A 44 -4.98 -3.13 8.01
N LEU A 45 -6.26 -2.75 8.06
CA LEU A 45 -6.67 -1.44 8.55
C LEU A 45 -6.24 -1.21 10.00
N ASP A 46 -6.46 -2.17 10.89
CA ASP A 46 -6.01 -2.12 12.30
C ASP A 46 -4.48 -2.00 12.42
N ALA A 47 -3.74 -2.62 11.50
CA ALA A 47 -2.29 -2.50 11.40
C ALA A 47 -1.80 -1.14 10.84
N GLY A 48 -2.72 -0.30 10.37
CA GLY A 48 -2.44 1.05 9.88
C GLY A 48 -2.29 1.16 8.36
N LEU A 49 -2.92 0.28 7.58
CA LEU A 49 -2.88 0.31 6.11
C LEU A 49 -3.23 1.69 5.54
N PHE A 50 -4.30 2.36 6.02
CA PHE A 50 -4.65 3.69 5.53
C PHE A 50 -3.56 4.73 5.77
N VAL A 51 -2.91 4.68 6.93
CA VAL A 51 -1.81 5.60 7.25
C VAL A 51 -0.62 5.32 6.32
N LEU A 52 -0.29 4.05 6.09
CA LEU A 52 0.75 3.64 5.16
C LEU A 52 0.48 4.13 3.73
N GLN A 53 -0.74 3.94 3.22
CA GLN A 53 -1.17 4.38 1.89
C GLN A 53 -1.02 5.89 1.73
N HIS A 54 -1.46 6.69 2.71
CA HIS A 54 -1.31 8.15 2.68
C HIS A 54 0.16 8.58 2.72
N ILE A 55 0.99 7.92 3.52
CA ILE A 55 2.44 8.20 3.53
C ILE A 55 3.05 7.90 2.15
N CYS A 56 2.73 6.75 1.56
CA CYS A 56 3.19 6.39 0.22
C CYS A 56 2.70 7.38 -0.83
N TYR A 57 1.48 7.91 -0.68
CA TYR A 57 0.92 8.90 -1.59
C TYR A 57 1.67 10.24 -1.50
N ILE A 58 1.95 10.71 -0.28
CA ILE A 58 2.78 11.89 -0.05
C ILE A 58 4.18 11.68 -0.66
N LEU A 59 4.79 10.50 -0.47
CA LEU A 59 6.09 10.17 -1.07
C LEU A 59 6.04 10.25 -2.60
N ALA A 60 4.98 9.74 -3.22
CA ALA A 60 4.79 9.80 -4.66
C ALA A 60 4.65 11.25 -5.17
N GLU A 61 3.83 12.06 -4.51
CA GLU A 61 3.64 13.48 -4.84
C GLU A 61 4.94 14.29 -4.71
N ILE A 62 5.65 14.20 -3.59
CA ILE A 62 6.87 15.00 -3.38
C ILE A 62 8.03 14.57 -4.30
N CYS A 63 8.06 13.31 -4.75
CA CYS A 63 9.04 12.87 -5.76
C CYS A 63 8.73 13.45 -7.15
N ASN A 64 7.47 13.79 -7.43
CA ASN A 64 7.04 14.44 -8.67
C ASN A 64 7.21 15.97 -8.66
N ALA A 65 7.51 16.59 -7.52
CA ALA A 65 7.70 18.05 -7.39
C ALA A 65 8.95 18.61 -8.10
N LYS A 66 9.66 17.82 -8.91
CA LYS A 66 10.88 18.21 -9.66
C LYS A 66 12.01 18.74 -8.77
N VAL A 67 12.10 18.26 -7.54
CA VAL A 67 13.21 18.53 -6.61
C VAL A 67 14.11 17.29 -6.51
N PRO A 68 15.22 17.21 -7.26
CA PRO A 68 16.04 15.99 -7.35
C PRO A 68 16.56 15.50 -5.99
N GLN A 69 16.85 16.42 -5.08
CA GLN A 69 17.36 16.13 -3.74
C GLN A 69 16.38 15.30 -2.91
N ILE A 70 15.08 15.59 -2.99
CA ILE A 70 14.04 14.85 -2.25
C ILE A 70 13.97 13.43 -2.78
N ARG A 71 13.85 13.27 -4.11
CA ARG A 71 13.80 11.95 -4.75
C ARG A 71 15.04 11.13 -4.42
N GLN A 72 16.23 11.70 -4.61
CA GLN A 72 17.48 11.04 -4.27
C GLN A 72 17.51 10.59 -2.80
N ARG A 73 17.05 11.44 -1.87
CA ARG A 73 17.01 11.11 -0.45
C ARG A 73 16.03 9.99 -0.12
N VAL A 74 14.86 9.96 -0.75
CA VAL A 74 13.87 8.86 -0.60
C VAL A 74 14.49 7.54 -1.05
N HIS A 75 15.04 7.49 -2.27
CA HIS A 75 15.71 6.30 -2.81
C HIS A 75 16.89 5.85 -1.94
N GLN A 76 17.72 6.79 -1.49
CA GLN A 76 18.85 6.48 -0.60
C GLN A 76 18.38 5.83 0.70
N ILE A 77 17.33 6.37 1.35
CA ILE A 77 16.83 5.82 2.61
C ILE A 77 16.20 4.43 2.42
N LEU A 78 15.46 4.22 1.32
CA LEU A 78 14.90 2.90 0.98
C LEU A 78 16.01 1.85 0.85
N ASN A 79 17.03 2.15 0.04
CA ASN A 79 18.15 1.24 -0.20
C ASN A 79 18.93 0.92 1.07
N MET A 80 19.19 1.92 1.94
CA MET A 80 19.89 1.70 3.21
C MET A 80 19.15 0.76 4.17
N ARG A 81 17.82 0.63 4.03
CA ARG A 81 17.00 -0.26 4.87
C ARG A 81 16.58 -1.55 4.15
N GLY A 82 17.17 -1.86 2.99
CA GLY A 82 16.85 -3.07 2.23
C GLY A 82 15.46 -3.06 1.59
N SER A 83 14.82 -1.89 1.46
CA SER A 83 13.52 -1.73 0.80
C SER A 83 13.68 -1.22 -0.63
N SER A 84 12.69 -1.48 -1.48
CA SER A 84 12.62 -0.98 -2.85
C SER A 84 11.52 0.08 -3.00
N ILE A 85 11.69 0.96 -3.98
CA ILE A 85 10.63 1.87 -4.45
C ILE A 85 9.42 1.08 -5.01
N ASP A 86 9.64 -0.16 -5.47
CA ASP A 86 8.58 -1.02 -5.98
C ASP A 86 7.53 -1.35 -4.91
N MET A 87 7.94 -1.41 -3.64
CA MET A 87 7.00 -1.59 -2.53
C MET A 87 6.05 -0.39 -2.42
N VAL A 88 6.59 0.83 -2.55
CA VAL A 88 5.77 2.06 -2.56
C VAL A 88 4.83 2.06 -3.77
N ARG A 89 5.32 1.67 -4.96
CA ARG A 89 4.50 1.55 -6.18
C ARG A 89 3.37 0.55 -6.00
N HIS A 90 3.63 -0.60 -5.38
CA HIS A 90 2.62 -1.62 -5.12
C HIS A 90 1.49 -1.10 -4.22
N ILE A 91 1.84 -0.47 -3.09
CA ILE A 91 0.88 0.12 -2.15
C ILE A 91 0.03 1.20 -2.83
N ILE A 92 0.61 2.01 -3.72
CA ILE A 92 -0.13 3.06 -4.42
C ILE A 92 -1.08 2.52 -5.48
N LYS A 93 -0.73 1.42 -6.15
CA LYS A 93 -1.66 0.75 -7.08
C LYS A 93 -2.88 0.23 -6.33
N GLU A 94 -2.66 -0.47 -5.22
CA GLU A 94 -3.73 -0.98 -4.37
C GLU A 94 -4.61 0.18 -3.85
N TYR A 95 -3.99 1.25 -3.36
CA TYR A 95 -4.71 2.44 -2.92
C TYR A 95 -5.60 2.99 -4.05
N ALA A 96 -5.06 3.13 -5.27
CA ALA A 96 -5.79 3.65 -6.41
C ALA A 96 -6.94 2.75 -6.86
N GLU A 97 -6.80 1.43 -6.73
CA GLU A 97 -7.86 0.44 -7.02
C GLU A 97 -8.99 0.48 -6.00
N SER A 98 -8.67 0.79 -4.73
CA SER A 98 -9.65 0.93 -3.65
C SER A 98 -10.40 2.27 -3.63
N LEU A 99 -10.14 3.18 -4.57
CA LEU A 99 -10.77 4.50 -4.59
C LEU A 99 -12.25 4.44 -5.00
N GLY A 100 -13.11 5.01 -4.17
CA GLY A 100 -14.36 5.60 -4.64
C GLY A 100 -15.66 5.00 -4.13
N ASP A 101 -15.74 4.61 -2.86
CA ASP A 101 -17.03 4.52 -2.20
C ASP A 101 -17.64 5.93 -2.06
N GLY A 102 -18.59 6.26 -2.95
CA GLY A 102 -19.44 7.46 -2.83
C GLY A 102 -19.24 8.59 -3.85
N ARG A 103 -18.52 8.36 -4.97
CA ARG A 103 -18.39 9.34 -6.08
C ARG A 103 -18.73 8.72 -7.44
N SER A 104 -18.94 9.57 -8.46
CA SER A 104 -19.30 9.10 -9.80
C SER A 104 -18.19 8.23 -10.43
N PRO A 105 -18.54 7.28 -11.31
CA PRO A 105 -17.56 6.45 -12.04
C PRO A 105 -16.48 7.26 -12.75
N GLU A 106 -16.85 8.39 -13.36
CA GLU A 106 -15.95 9.26 -14.12
C GLU A 106 -14.94 9.94 -13.20
N PHE A 107 -15.38 10.38 -12.02
CA PHE A 107 -14.49 10.94 -11.00
C PHE A 107 -13.45 9.89 -10.56
N ARG A 108 -13.89 8.65 -10.30
CA ARG A 108 -13.01 7.56 -9.87
C ARG A 108 -11.94 7.24 -10.91
N GLU A 109 -12.34 7.08 -12.16
CA GLU A 109 -11.41 6.77 -13.25
C GLU A 109 -10.39 7.90 -13.46
N SER A 110 -10.84 9.15 -13.42
CA SER A 110 -9.96 10.33 -13.50
C SER A 110 -8.93 10.35 -12.38
N GLU A 111 -9.37 10.11 -11.14
CA GLU A 111 -8.51 10.19 -9.96
C GLU A 111 -7.53 9.01 -9.88
N GLN A 112 -7.99 7.80 -10.23
CA GLN A 112 -7.14 6.62 -10.36
C GLN A 112 -6.05 6.86 -11.41
N ARG A 113 -6.41 7.41 -12.59
CA ARG A 113 -5.43 7.74 -13.64
C ARG A 113 -4.42 8.78 -13.16
N ARG A 114 -4.85 9.81 -12.43
CA ARG A 114 -3.97 10.85 -11.88
C ARG A 114 -2.96 10.24 -10.90
N ILE A 115 -3.42 9.42 -9.96
CA ILE A 115 -2.58 8.79 -8.93
C ILE A 115 -1.59 7.82 -9.55
N LEU A 116 -2.03 6.97 -10.49
CA LEU A 116 -1.13 6.06 -11.21
C LEU A 116 -0.09 6.82 -12.04
N GLY A 117 -0.43 8.01 -12.54
CA GLY A 117 0.52 8.89 -13.23
C GLY A 117 1.70 9.33 -12.38
N LEU A 118 1.54 9.42 -11.05
CA LEU A 118 2.62 9.75 -10.12
C LEU A 118 3.73 8.68 -10.10
N LEU A 119 3.40 7.44 -10.46
CA LEU A 119 4.35 6.32 -10.43
C LEU A 119 5.40 6.37 -11.54
N VAL A 120 5.18 7.17 -12.59
CA VAL A 120 6.08 7.28 -13.75
C VAL A 120 7.43 7.90 -13.35
N ASN A 121 7.41 8.89 -12.46
CA ASN A 121 8.61 9.64 -12.06
C ASN A 121 9.13 9.28 -10.67
N LEU A 122 8.53 8.26 -10.04
CA LEU A 122 8.85 7.76 -8.70
C LEU A 122 10.06 6.81 -8.75
#